data_AF-A0A0S8K760-F1
#
_entry.id   AF-A0A0S8K760-F1
#
_cell.length_a   1.000
_cell.length_b   1.000
_cell.length_c   1.000
_cell.angle_alpha   90.00
_cell.angle_beta   90.00
_cell.angle_gamma   90.00
#
_symmetry.space_group_name_H-M   'P 1'
#
loop_
_entity.id
_entity.type
_entity.pdbx_description
1 polymer ?
#
loop_
_entity_poly.entity_id
_entity_poly.type
_entity_poly.pdbx_seq_one_letter_code
_entity_poly.pdbx_strand_id
1 'polypeptide(L)'
;MTKTALKGKDLICTQEWSLDELELVLGLARKMKENRFSDRYSGLLRYKTFMMFFYNPSVRTRQSFEAAATELGAHAQFLEPQAMRLKTKSSAGETIEDAARVMSRYASGLGIRILEDKIEAYGEGDELIREYAEYA
;
A
#
# COMPACT_ATOMS: atom_id res chain seq x y z
N MET A 1 14.08 6.17 23.81
CA MET A 1 13.00 5.77 22.88
C MET A 1 13.52 5.90 21.47
N THR A 2 13.99 4.80 20.88
CA THR A 2 14.42 4.80 19.48
C THR A 2 13.21 5.15 18.63
N LYS A 3 13.23 6.31 17.97
CA LYS A 3 12.26 6.62 16.90
C LYS A 3 12.31 5.44 15.95
N THR A 4 11.23 4.67 15.84
CA THR A 4 11.13 3.59 14.86
C THR A 4 11.24 4.24 13.48
N ALA A 5 12.32 3.96 12.76
CA ALA A 5 12.66 4.55 11.46
C ALA A 5 11.66 4.23 10.33
N LEU A 6 10.60 3.46 10.64
CA LEU A 6 9.63 2.95 9.67
C LEU A 6 8.40 3.84 9.47
N LYS A 7 8.12 4.79 10.37
CA LYS A 7 6.95 5.66 10.22
C LYS A 7 7.12 6.56 9.00
N GLY A 8 6.22 6.41 8.02
CA GLY A 8 6.27 7.17 6.77
C GLY A 8 7.31 6.65 5.77
N LYS A 9 7.88 5.45 6.00
CA LYS A 9 8.77 4.78 5.07
C LYS A 9 7.96 3.82 4.20
N ASP A 10 8.15 3.89 2.89
CA ASP A 10 7.50 2.99 1.95
C ASP A 10 8.16 1.60 1.89
N LEU A 11 7.37 0.59 1.56
CA LEU A 11 7.84 -0.76 1.27
C LEU A 11 7.60 -1.08 -0.20
N ILE A 12 8.49 -0.58 -1.07
CA ILE A 12 8.48 -0.86 -2.52
C ILE A 12 9.39 -2.06 -2.81
N CYS A 13 10.63 -2.00 -2.31
CA CYS A 13 11.63 -3.04 -2.49
C CYS A 13 12.31 -3.38 -1.15
N THR A 14 12.50 -4.67 -0.85
CA THR A 14 13.13 -5.09 0.41
C THR A 14 14.60 -4.66 0.53
N GLN A 15 15.26 -4.42 -0.61
CA GLN A 15 16.64 -3.98 -0.70
C GLN A 15 16.83 -2.52 -0.22
N GLU A 16 15.74 -1.76 -0.09
CA GLU A 16 15.73 -0.38 0.43
C GLU A 16 15.63 -0.34 1.97
N TRP A 17 15.48 -1.52 2.58
CA TRP A 17 15.35 -1.70 4.02
C TRP A 17 16.63 -2.34 4.56
N SER A 18 17.09 -1.85 5.71
CA SER A 18 18.18 -2.49 6.43
C SER A 18 17.74 -3.84 7.00
N LEU A 19 18.72 -4.72 7.25
CA LEU A 19 18.44 -6.02 7.86
C LEU A 19 17.72 -5.87 9.20
N ASP A 20 18.15 -4.93 10.04
CA ASP A 20 17.54 -4.66 11.35
C ASP A 20 16.07 -4.21 11.22
N GLU A 21 15.73 -3.42 10.20
CA GLU A 21 14.36 -3.00 9.92
C GLU A 21 13.48 -4.18 9.48
N LEU A 22 14.01 -5.06 8.64
CA LEU A 22 13.33 -6.27 8.19
C LEU A 22 13.09 -7.24 9.36
N GLU A 23 14.12 -7.48 10.18
CA GLU A 23 14.01 -8.31 11.38
C GLU A 23 13.00 -7.74 12.37
N LEU A 24 12.97 -6.41 12.53
CA LEU A 24 11.99 -5.74 13.38
C LEU A 24 10.56 -5.98 12.90
N VAL A 25 10.27 -5.81 11.60
CA VAL A 25 8.93 -6.02 11.04
C VAL A 25 8.51 -7.48 11.10
N LEU A 26 9.40 -8.41 10.74
CA LEU A 26 9.11 -9.84 10.82
C LEU A 26 8.89 -10.29 12.27
N GLY A 27 9.67 -9.76 13.21
CA GLY A 27 9.48 -9.98 14.64
C GLY A 27 8.14 -9.45 15.16
N LEU A 28 7.71 -8.27 14.68
CA LEU A 28 6.39 -7.73 14.98
C LEU A 28 5.27 -8.59 14.38
N ALA A 29 5.40 -9.00 13.11
CA ALA A 29 4.42 -9.85 12.43
C ALA A 29 4.21 -11.18 13.17
N ARG A 30 5.30 -11.81 13.67
CA ARG A 30 5.21 -13.01 14.51
C ARG A 30 4.42 -12.75 15.79
N LYS A 31 4.74 -11.68 16.52
CA LYS A 31 4.03 -11.31 17.76
C LYS A 31 2.54 -11.01 17.51
N MET A 32 2.21 -10.33 16.41
CA MET A 32 0.83 -10.06 16.02
C MET A 32 0.08 -11.35 15.68
N LYS A 33 0.73 -12.29 14.99
CA LYS A 33 0.15 -13.61 14.68
C LYS A 33 -0.13 -14.42 15.94
N GLU A 34 0.80 -14.44 16.90
CA GLU A 34 0.65 -15.14 18.19
C GLU A 34 -0.45 -14.55 19.07
N ASN A 35 -0.73 -13.24 18.92
CA ASN A 35 -1.71 -12.51 19.72
C ASN A 35 -2.82 -11.93 18.83
N ARG A 36 -3.17 -12.64 17.75
CA ARG A 36 -4.20 -12.19 16.80
C ARG A 36 -5.51 -11.98 17.55
N PHE A 37 -6.19 -10.88 17.27
CA PHE A 37 -7.43 -10.44 17.94
C PHE A 37 -7.29 -9.97 19.40
N SER A 38 -6.09 -9.96 19.98
CA SER A 38 -5.90 -9.36 21.31
C SER A 38 -6.13 -7.84 21.28
N ASP A 39 -6.63 -7.28 22.38
CA ASP A 39 -6.84 -5.83 22.53
C ASP A 39 -5.57 -5.00 22.33
N ARG A 40 -4.40 -5.63 22.44
CA ARG A 40 -3.11 -5.00 22.16
C ARG A 40 -2.95 -4.55 20.70
N TYR A 41 -3.44 -5.36 19.76
CA TYR A 41 -3.28 -5.11 18.32
C TYR A 41 -4.61 -4.74 17.66
N SER A 42 -5.73 -5.22 18.20
CA SER A 42 -7.06 -4.90 17.72
C SER A 42 -7.33 -3.39 17.82
N GLY A 43 -7.64 -2.76 16.70
CA GLY A 43 -7.97 -1.32 16.67
C GLY A 43 -6.79 -0.35 16.65
N LEU A 44 -5.55 -0.79 16.45
CA LEU A 44 -4.38 0.10 16.34
C LEU A 44 -4.50 1.16 15.23
N LEU A 45 -5.26 0.85 14.17
CA LEU A 45 -5.51 1.72 13.02
C LEU A 45 -6.97 2.16 12.98
N ARG A 46 -7.62 2.30 14.14
CA ARG A 46 -9.03 2.73 14.22
C ARG A 46 -9.27 4.02 13.44
N TYR A 47 -10.30 4.01 12.60
CA TYR A 47 -10.71 5.14 11.74
C TYR A 47 -9.65 5.57 10.71
N LYS A 48 -8.64 4.76 10.46
CA LYS A 48 -7.71 4.96 9.34
C LYS A 48 -8.25 4.27 8.10
N THR A 49 -7.94 4.83 6.94
CA THR A 49 -8.26 4.25 5.64
C THR A 49 -6.99 3.74 4.98
N PHE A 50 -7.01 2.50 4.49
CA PHE A 50 -5.97 1.94 3.63
C PHE A 50 -6.54 1.74 2.22
N MET A 51 -5.96 2.41 1.23
CA MET A 51 -6.39 2.29 -0.16
C MET A 51 -5.61 1.18 -0.86
N MET A 52 -6.32 0.29 -1.53
CA MET A 52 -5.75 -0.74 -2.40
C MET A 52 -6.01 -0.37 -3.84
N PHE A 53 -4.97 0.06 -4.56
CA PHE A 53 -5.05 0.49 -5.94
C PHE A 53 -4.43 -0.54 -6.89
N PHE A 54 -5.26 -1.45 -7.38
CA PHE A 54 -4.78 -2.66 -8.06
C PHE A 54 -5.11 -2.59 -9.56
N TYR A 55 -4.09 -2.33 -10.39
CA TYR A 55 -4.17 -2.47 -11.85
C TYR A 55 -4.48 -3.91 -12.28
N ASN A 56 -4.13 -4.87 -11.44
CA ASN A 56 -4.43 -6.28 -11.62
C ASN A 56 -5.19 -6.83 -10.40
N PRO A 57 -6.45 -7.26 -10.55
CA PRO A 57 -7.20 -7.82 -9.44
C PRO A 57 -6.50 -9.08 -8.89
N SER A 58 -6.53 -9.23 -7.57
CA SER A 58 -5.92 -10.38 -6.88
C SER A 58 -6.74 -10.75 -5.67
N VAL A 59 -7.32 -11.95 -5.70
CA VAL A 59 -8.14 -12.47 -4.58
C VAL A 59 -7.31 -12.56 -3.31
N ARG A 60 -6.13 -13.20 -3.36
CA ARG A 60 -5.32 -13.45 -2.15
C ARG A 60 -4.82 -12.17 -1.53
N THR A 61 -4.31 -11.24 -2.36
CA THR A 61 -3.79 -9.96 -1.88
C THR A 61 -4.93 -9.15 -1.26
N ARG A 62 -6.04 -8.96 -1.99
CA ARG A 62 -7.20 -8.21 -1.50
C ARG A 62 -7.73 -8.77 -0.19
N GLN A 63 -8.02 -10.08 -0.14
CA GLN A 63 -8.55 -10.72 1.07
C GLN A 63 -7.62 -10.55 2.27
N SER A 64 -6.30 -10.66 2.07
CA SER A 64 -5.33 -10.50 3.16
C SER A 64 -5.29 -9.07 3.72
N PHE A 65 -5.35 -8.05 2.85
CA PHE A 65 -5.35 -6.64 3.27
C PHE A 65 -6.69 -6.22 3.89
N GLU A 66 -7.83 -6.66 3.35
CA GLU A 66 -9.15 -6.38 3.95
C GLU A 66 -9.28 -7.00 5.35
N ALA A 67 -8.81 -8.25 5.52
CA ALA A 67 -8.78 -8.90 6.83
C ALA A 67 -7.85 -8.17 7.80
N ALA A 68 -6.63 -7.82 7.38
CA ALA A 68 -5.68 -7.10 8.22
C ALA A 68 -6.21 -5.72 8.64
N ALA A 69 -6.82 -4.96 7.72
CA ALA A 69 -7.43 -3.66 8.02
C ALA A 69 -8.56 -3.82 9.06
N THR A 70 -9.46 -4.77 8.84
CA THR A 70 -10.58 -5.05 9.76
C THR A 70 -10.07 -5.40 11.16
N GLU A 71 -9.08 -6.29 11.25
CA GLU A 71 -8.46 -6.69 12.53
C GLU A 71 -7.80 -5.50 13.24
N LEU A 72 -7.16 -4.61 12.49
CA LEU A 72 -6.54 -3.41 13.03
C LEU A 72 -7.54 -2.25 13.24
N GLY A 73 -8.82 -2.43 12.93
CA GLY A 73 -9.88 -1.42 13.05
C GLY A 73 -9.86 -0.32 11.96
N ALA A 74 -9.07 -0.51 10.91
CA ALA A 74 -9.04 0.35 9.73
C ALA A 74 -10.14 -0.03 8.73
N HIS A 75 -10.45 0.90 7.83
CA HIS A 75 -11.25 0.66 6.64
C HIS A 75 -10.31 0.38 5.45
N ALA A 76 -10.53 -0.73 4.74
CA ALA A 76 -9.85 -1.02 3.48
C ALA A 76 -10.73 -0.60 2.30
N GLN A 77 -10.24 0.33 1.48
CA GLN A 77 -10.92 0.79 0.28
C GLN A 77 -10.27 0.15 -0.94
N PHE A 78 -11.04 -0.62 -1.71
CA PHE A 78 -10.56 -1.26 -2.92
C PHE A 78 -10.89 -0.42 -4.15
N LEU A 79 -9.88 -0.17 -4.99
CA LEU A 79 -9.95 0.69 -6.16
C LEU A 79 -9.36 -0.05 -7.37
N GLU A 80 -10.16 -0.20 -8.42
CA GLU A 80 -9.71 -0.73 -9.71
C GLU A 80 -9.49 0.42 -10.71
N PRO A 81 -8.25 0.62 -11.22
CA PRO A 81 -7.92 1.72 -12.13
C PRO A 81 -8.70 1.67 -13.46
N GLN A 82 -9.21 0.51 -13.88
CA GLN A 82 -10.01 0.41 -15.10
C GLN A 82 -11.31 1.25 -15.00
N ALA A 83 -11.79 1.51 -13.79
CA ALA A 83 -12.92 2.41 -13.54
C ALA A 83 -12.48 3.89 -13.42
N MET A 84 -11.18 4.17 -13.43
CA MET A 84 -10.60 5.51 -13.29
C MET A 84 -10.05 6.03 -14.61
N ARG A 85 -10.12 7.34 -14.81
CA ARG A 85 -9.65 8.00 -16.02
C ARG A 85 -8.21 8.50 -15.81
N LEU A 86 -7.27 7.58 -15.58
CA LEU A 86 -5.85 7.93 -15.53
C LEU A 86 -5.32 8.27 -16.94
N LYS A 87 -4.39 9.23 -17.00
CA LYS A 87 -3.69 9.59 -18.23
C LYS A 87 -2.86 8.40 -18.71
N THR A 88 -2.95 8.08 -20.00
CA THR A 88 -2.05 7.12 -20.66
C THR A 88 -1.36 7.78 -21.83
N LYS A 89 -0.43 7.07 -22.49
CA LYS A 89 0.21 7.54 -23.74
C LYS A 89 -0.82 7.89 -24.82
N SER A 90 -2.00 7.27 -24.81
CA SER A 90 -3.02 7.39 -25.85
C SER A 90 -4.35 8.01 -25.37
N SER A 91 -4.53 8.26 -24.07
CA SER A 91 -5.77 8.83 -23.51
C SER A 91 -5.51 9.98 -22.54
N ALA A 92 -6.29 11.05 -22.69
CA ALA A 92 -6.34 12.13 -21.72
C ALA A 92 -7.02 11.66 -20.43
N GLY A 93 -6.46 12.06 -19.29
CA GLY A 93 -6.91 11.67 -17.96
C GLY A 93 -6.17 12.43 -16.87
N GLU A 94 -6.44 12.05 -15.62
CA GLU A 94 -5.76 12.57 -14.43
C GLU A 94 -4.32 12.07 -14.38
N THR A 95 -3.39 12.92 -13.96
CA THR A 95 -1.98 12.55 -13.80
C THR A 95 -1.80 11.69 -12.54
N ILE A 96 -0.72 10.90 -12.47
CA ILE A 96 -0.38 10.17 -11.25
C ILE A 96 -0.12 11.16 -10.11
N GLU A 97 0.57 12.28 -10.38
CA GLU A 97 0.78 13.36 -9.42
C GLU A 97 -0.54 13.85 -8.79
N ASP A 98 -1.51 14.26 -9.60
CA ASP A 98 -2.78 14.80 -9.11
C ASP A 98 -3.54 13.74 -8.30
N ALA A 99 -3.63 12.52 -8.85
CA ALA A 99 -4.32 11.42 -8.19
C ALA A 99 -3.67 11.06 -6.86
N ALA A 100 -2.33 10.94 -6.82
CA ALA A 100 -1.56 10.60 -5.61
C ALA A 100 -1.74 11.66 -4.51
N ARG A 101 -1.63 12.96 -4.86
CA ARG A 101 -1.83 14.08 -3.93
C ARG A 101 -3.24 14.13 -3.35
N VAL A 102 -4.24 13.69 -4.10
CA VAL A 102 -5.63 13.60 -3.62
C VAL A 102 -5.79 12.38 -2.72
N MET A 103 -5.30 11.21 -3.14
CA MET A 103 -5.38 9.96 -2.37
C MET A 103 -4.73 10.10 -0.99
N SER A 104 -3.57 10.75 -0.89
CA SER A 104 -2.84 10.92 0.38
C SER A 104 -3.56 11.77 1.42
N ARG A 105 -4.49 12.63 0.99
CA ARG A 105 -5.35 13.41 1.90
C ARG A 105 -6.44 12.58 2.56
N TYR A 106 -6.84 11.48 1.92
CA TYR A 106 -7.97 10.65 2.36
C TYR A 106 -7.56 9.30 2.94
N ALA A 107 -6.33 8.84 2.64
CA ALA A 107 -5.80 7.57 3.13
C ALA A 107 -4.62 7.75 4.09
N SER A 108 -4.42 6.76 4.96
CA SER A 108 -3.22 6.65 5.81
C SER A 108 -2.19 5.67 5.25
N GLY A 109 -2.48 5.05 4.11
CA GLY A 109 -1.59 4.17 3.38
C GLY A 109 -2.20 3.77 2.03
N LEU A 110 -1.32 3.52 1.07
CA LEU A 110 -1.65 3.14 -0.30
C LEU A 110 -0.91 1.85 -0.66
N GLY A 111 -1.64 0.83 -1.10
CA GLY A 111 -1.08 -0.40 -1.64
C GLY A 111 -1.32 -0.48 -3.14
N ILE A 112 -0.26 -0.44 -3.94
CA ILE A 112 -0.34 -0.53 -5.40
C ILE A 112 0.02 -1.94 -5.84
N ARG A 113 -0.74 -2.47 -6.81
CA ARG A 113 -0.41 -3.72 -7.48
C ARG A 113 -0.49 -3.54 -8.99
N ILE A 114 0.64 -3.80 -9.65
CA ILE A 114 0.78 -3.78 -11.10
C ILE A 114 1.64 -4.97 -11.53
N LEU A 115 1.29 -5.59 -12.67
CA LEU A 115 1.96 -6.74 -13.25
C LEU A 115 2.36 -6.46 -14.71
N GLU A 116 3.09 -7.41 -15.29
CA GLU A 116 3.65 -7.33 -16.64
C GLU A 116 2.59 -7.11 -17.75
N ASP A 117 1.34 -7.51 -17.56
CA ASP A 117 0.26 -7.31 -18.53
C ASP A 117 -0.32 -5.89 -18.55
N LYS A 118 0.16 -5.03 -17.62
CA LYS A 118 -0.23 -3.61 -17.50
C LYS A 118 0.91 -2.64 -17.80
N ILE A 119 2.05 -3.16 -18.22
CA ILE A 119 3.23 -2.37 -18.60
C ILE A 119 3.70 -2.78 -20.00
N GLU A 120 4.34 -1.86 -20.72
CA GLU A 120 4.87 -2.10 -22.06
C GLU A 120 6.34 -2.52 -22.02
N ALA A 121 7.09 -2.03 -21.03
CA ALA A 121 8.50 -2.31 -20.86
C ALA A 121 8.87 -2.69 -19.42
N TYR A 122 9.92 -3.48 -19.28
CA TYR A 122 10.51 -3.80 -17.98
C TYR A 122 10.96 -2.51 -17.28
N GLY A 123 10.60 -2.37 -16.00
CA GLY A 123 10.91 -1.18 -15.19
C GLY A 123 9.75 -0.20 -15.05
N GLU A 124 8.84 -0.10 -16.04
CA GLU A 124 7.73 0.88 -16.01
C GLU A 124 6.82 0.71 -14.79
N GLY A 125 6.64 -0.53 -14.29
CA GLY A 125 5.86 -0.79 -13.08
C GLY A 125 6.50 -0.24 -11.80
N ASP A 126 7.84 -0.29 -11.70
CA ASP A 126 8.59 0.28 -10.57
C ASP A 126 8.60 1.80 -10.67
N GLU A 127 8.82 2.37 -11.87
CA GLU A 127 8.72 3.82 -12.13
C GLU A 127 7.34 4.36 -11.71
N LEU A 128 6.26 3.68 -12.11
CA LEU A 128 4.90 4.06 -11.73
C LEU A 128 4.69 4.05 -10.21
N ILE A 129 5.12 3.00 -9.52
CA ILE A 129 4.98 2.91 -8.05
C ILE A 129 5.79 4.02 -7.37
N ARG A 130 6.98 4.33 -7.89
CA ARG A 130 7.83 5.42 -7.36
C ARG A 130 7.23 6.80 -7.60
N GLU A 131 6.60 7.02 -8.74
CA GLU A 131 5.89 8.27 -9.01
C GLU A 131 4.75 8.46 -8.00
N TYR A 132 3.96 7.41 -7.71
CA TYR A 132 2.97 7.48 -6.63
C TYR A 132 3.60 7.79 -5.26
N ALA A 133 4.72 7.15 -4.93
CA ALA A 133 5.42 7.37 -3.66
C ALA A 133 6.02 8.78 -3.53
N GLU A 134 6.42 9.40 -4.64
CA GLU A 134 6.93 10.77 -4.65
C GLU A 134 5.84 11.81 -4.34
N TYR A 135 4.62 11.59 -4.83
CA TYR A 135 3.52 12.55 -4.74
C TYR A 135 2.49 12.29 -3.64
N ALA A 136 2.52 11.11 -3.00
CA ALA A 136 1.62 10.72 -1.91
C ALA A 136 2.14 11.08 -0.50
#